data_AF-A0A424PJ69-F1
#
_entry.id   AF-A0A424PJ69-F1
#
_cell.length_a   1.000
_cell.length_b   1.000
_cell.length_c   1.000
_cell.angle_alpha   90.00
_cell.angle_beta   90.00
_cell.angle_gamma   90.00
#
_symmetry.space_group_name_H-M   'P 1'
#
loop_
_entity.id
_entity.type
_entity.pdbx_description
1 polymer ?
#
loop_
_entity_poly.entity_id
_entity_poly.type
_entity_poly.pdbx_seq_one_letter_code
_entity_poly.pdbx_strand_id
1 'polypeptide(L)'
;MKYTRLSKEQFENLHEEFSLFLATQSIDKIQWDQIKSQNPSLTEELLDLFSDMVWDKSLNKIIYLENRSDHHFFLFKCEDSQIDLILIQLDKSCPSLLQEDYKQWLSNHLADSSVSIFQSSRSFENGFKEEKFKLMEKGASVSDGKTFEDLKSFLLK
;
A
#
# COMPACT_ATOMS: atom_id res chain seq x y z
N MET A 1 -3.45 -11.12 15.09
CA MET A 1 -2.75 -10.43 14.01
C MET A 1 -3.77 -9.86 13.03
N LYS A 2 -3.66 -8.56 12.70
CA LYS A 2 -4.58 -7.85 11.77
C LYS A 2 -4.07 -7.86 10.34
N TYR A 3 -2.75 -7.72 10.17
CA TYR A 3 -2.07 -7.72 8.87
C TYR A 3 -1.13 -8.93 8.77
N THR A 4 -0.16 -8.88 7.85
CA THR A 4 0.87 -9.93 7.73
C THR A 4 2.07 -9.60 8.61
N ARG A 5 2.66 -10.63 9.23
CA ARG A 5 3.90 -10.49 10.00
C ARG A 5 5.02 -9.93 9.13
N LEU A 6 5.81 -9.01 9.69
CA LEU A 6 7.01 -8.49 9.03
C LEU A 6 7.99 -9.63 8.70
N SER A 7 8.67 -9.51 7.57
CA SER A 7 9.74 -10.42 7.21
C SER A 7 10.93 -10.24 8.17
N LYS A 8 11.83 -11.23 8.20
CA LYS A 8 13.05 -11.15 9.00
C LYS A 8 13.87 -9.89 8.69
N GLU A 9 14.04 -9.58 7.40
CA GLU A 9 14.76 -8.38 6.94
C GLU A 9 14.07 -7.09 7.42
N GLN A 10 12.74 -7.05 7.41
CA GLN A 10 11.99 -5.90 7.93
C GLN A 10 12.18 -5.73 9.44
N PHE A 11 12.19 -6.81 10.21
CA PHE A 11 12.52 -6.76 11.64
C PHE A 11 13.97 -6.30 11.89
N GLU A 12 14.92 -6.77 11.10
CA GLU A 12 16.32 -6.34 11.19
C GLU A 12 16.47 -4.85 10.89
N ASN A 13 15.76 -4.33 9.88
CA ASN A 13 15.74 -2.91 9.55
C ASN A 13 15.04 -2.05 10.62
N LEU A 14 14.13 -2.63 11.39
CA LEU A 14 13.33 -1.96 12.44
C LEU A 14 13.74 -2.39 13.86
N HIS A 15 14.97 -2.84 14.06
CA HIS A 15 15.42 -3.40 15.33
C HIS A 15 15.43 -2.37 16.47
N GLU A 16 15.68 -1.09 16.17
CA GLU A 16 15.62 0.00 17.14
C GLU A 16 14.18 0.25 17.59
N GLU A 17 13.24 0.36 16.65
CA GLU A 17 11.81 0.50 16.94
C GLU A 17 11.26 -0.72 17.67
N PHE A 18 11.71 -1.92 17.32
CA PHE A 18 11.31 -3.15 18.01
C PHE A 18 11.82 -3.18 19.45
N SER A 19 13.06 -2.74 19.68
CA SER A 19 13.62 -2.63 21.03
C SER A 19 12.84 -1.62 21.88
N LEU A 20 12.46 -0.48 21.29
CA LEU A 20 11.63 0.50 21.96
C LEU A 20 10.23 -0.06 22.26
N PHE A 21 9.63 -0.78 21.32
CA PHE A 21 8.35 -1.45 21.51
C PHE A 21 8.40 -2.41 22.71
N LEU A 22 9.40 -3.30 22.77
CA LEU A 22 9.59 -4.19 23.92
C LEU A 22 9.74 -3.42 25.23
N ALA A 23 10.50 -2.31 25.23
CA ALA A 23 10.64 -1.46 26.41
C ALA A 23 9.30 -0.85 26.85
N THR A 24 8.40 -0.46 25.93
CA THR A 24 7.04 0.00 26.30
C THR A 24 6.21 -1.09 26.98
N GLN A 25 6.50 -2.36 26.70
CA GLN A 25 5.90 -3.52 27.35
C GLN A 25 6.63 -3.91 28.65
N SER A 26 7.59 -3.08 29.12
CA SER A 26 8.46 -3.38 30.26
C SER A 26 9.28 -4.66 30.08
N ILE A 27 9.68 -4.96 28.83
CA ILE A 27 10.53 -6.10 28.48
C ILE A 27 11.90 -5.57 28.10
N ASP A 28 12.90 -5.86 28.93
CA ASP A 28 14.30 -5.62 28.61
C ASP A 28 14.92 -6.77 27.80
N LYS A 29 16.20 -6.62 27.42
CA LYS A 29 16.92 -7.63 26.64
C LYS A 29 17.00 -9.00 27.34
N ILE A 30 17.21 -9.01 28.65
CA ILE A 30 17.37 -10.25 29.42
C ILE A 30 16.03 -11.00 29.44
N GLN A 31 14.95 -10.28 29.71
CA GLN A 31 13.60 -10.83 29.68
C GLN A 31 13.24 -11.32 28.28
N TRP A 32 13.59 -10.57 27.24
CA TRP A 32 13.34 -10.99 25.86
C TRP A 32 14.06 -12.29 25.50
N ASP A 33 15.32 -12.43 25.90
CA ASP A 33 16.10 -13.67 25.69
C ASP A 33 15.48 -14.87 26.45
N GLN A 34 14.95 -14.63 27.65
CA GLN A 34 14.20 -15.64 28.40
C GLN A 34 12.87 -16.01 27.73
N ILE A 35 12.08 -15.03 27.27
CA ILE A 35 10.80 -15.24 26.59
C ILE A 35 10.99 -16.09 25.33
N LYS A 36 12.00 -15.77 24.51
CA LYS A 36 12.31 -16.55 23.30
C LYS A 36 12.58 -18.03 23.56
N SER A 37 13.21 -18.35 24.69
CA SER A 37 13.57 -19.73 25.04
C SER A 37 12.47 -20.49 25.78
N GLN A 38 11.71 -19.79 26.63
CA GLN A 38 10.77 -20.42 27.56
C GLN A 38 9.31 -20.29 27.13
N ASN A 39 8.96 -19.27 26.33
CA ASN A 39 7.59 -18.99 25.91
C ASN A 39 7.52 -18.62 24.42
N PRO A 40 7.60 -19.62 23.52
CA PRO A 40 7.48 -19.40 22.08
C PRO A 40 6.16 -18.72 21.70
N SER A 41 5.04 -19.05 22.35
CA SER A 41 3.75 -18.40 22.08
C SER A 41 3.78 -16.89 22.33
N LEU A 42 4.38 -16.44 23.44
CA LEU A 42 4.51 -15.01 23.74
C LEU A 42 5.48 -14.31 22.77
N THR A 43 6.50 -15.03 22.31
CA THR A 43 7.43 -14.52 21.29
C THR A 43 6.67 -14.20 20.00
N GLU A 44 5.87 -15.14 19.52
CA GLU A 44 5.06 -14.99 18.31
C GLU A 44 4.05 -13.84 18.44
N GLU A 45 3.40 -13.73 19.60
CA GLU A 45 2.45 -12.64 19.88
C GLU A 45 3.11 -11.26 19.86
N LEU A 46 4.29 -11.10 20.47
CA LEU A 46 5.01 -9.82 20.48
C LEU A 46 5.48 -9.42 19.08
N LEU A 47 5.89 -10.39 18.25
CA LEU A 47 6.25 -10.15 16.84
C LEU A 47 5.02 -9.72 16.02
N ASP A 48 3.86 -10.37 16.23
CA ASP A 48 2.60 -10.02 15.56
C ASP A 48 2.11 -8.63 15.96
N LEU A 49 2.12 -8.32 17.26
CA LEU A 49 1.70 -7.01 17.78
C LEU A 49 2.57 -5.89 17.24
N PHE A 50 3.89 -6.09 17.19
CA PHE A 50 4.79 -5.12 16.58
C PHE A 50 4.53 -4.96 15.08
N SER A 51 4.34 -6.07 14.36
CA SER A 51 4.02 -6.05 12.93
C SER A 51 2.74 -5.25 12.66
N ASP A 52 1.69 -5.51 13.45
CA ASP A 52 0.41 -4.79 13.34
C ASP A 52 0.59 -3.28 13.57
N MET A 53 1.40 -2.89 14.57
CA MET A 53 1.70 -1.49 14.86
C MET A 53 2.46 -0.81 13.70
N VAL A 54 3.45 -1.49 13.11
CA VAL A 54 4.24 -0.96 11.98
C VAL A 54 3.36 -0.77 10.75
N TRP A 55 2.49 -1.75 10.44
CA TRP A 55 1.52 -1.63 9.37
C TRP A 55 0.55 -0.48 9.62
N ASP A 56 -0.03 -0.38 10.82
CA ASP A 56 -0.96 0.70 11.16
C ASP A 56 -0.33 2.09 10.98
N LYS A 57 0.95 2.25 11.37
CA LYS A 57 1.72 3.49 11.18
C LYS A 57 2.01 3.77 9.70
N SER A 58 2.29 2.73 8.92
CA SER A 58 2.62 2.86 7.49
C SER A 58 1.37 3.20 6.66
N LEU A 59 0.28 2.44 6.84
CA LEU A 59 -0.99 2.62 6.14
C LEU A 59 -1.62 4.00 6.40
N ASN A 60 -1.39 4.57 7.58
CA ASN A 60 -1.80 5.93 7.92
C ASN A 60 -1.14 7.00 7.06
N LYS A 61 0.09 6.78 6.58
CA LYS A 61 0.84 7.76 5.78
C LYS A 61 0.60 7.63 4.28
N ILE A 62 0.05 6.50 3.84
CA ILE A 62 -0.18 6.23 2.43
C ILE A 62 -1.37 7.07 1.96
N ILE A 63 -1.13 8.01 1.05
CA ILE A 63 -2.18 8.81 0.43
C ILE A 63 -2.46 8.28 -0.98
N TYR A 64 -1.44 7.88 -1.72
CA TYR A 64 -1.59 7.38 -3.08
C TYR A 64 -1.04 5.97 -3.22
N LEU A 65 -1.79 5.16 -3.96
CA LEU A 65 -1.37 3.83 -4.39
C LEU A 65 -1.53 3.72 -5.91
N GLU A 66 -0.66 2.96 -6.56
CA GLU A 66 -0.81 2.64 -7.96
C GLU A 66 -0.51 1.15 -8.22
N ASN A 67 -1.25 0.55 -9.14
CA ASN A 67 -1.01 -0.80 -9.62
C ASN A 67 -1.09 -0.81 -11.15
N ARG A 68 -0.05 -1.34 -11.80
CA ARG A 68 0.09 -1.30 -13.25
C ARG A 68 0.36 -2.70 -13.79
N SER A 69 -0.31 -3.01 -14.89
CA SER A 69 -0.11 -4.20 -15.71
C SER A 69 0.00 -3.77 -17.17
N ASP A 70 0.15 -4.69 -18.13
CA ASP A 70 0.31 -4.32 -19.54
C ASP A 70 -0.79 -3.42 -20.09
N HIS A 71 -2.05 -3.65 -19.69
CA HIS A 71 -3.20 -2.93 -20.26
C HIS A 71 -4.15 -2.33 -19.21
N HIS A 72 -3.78 -2.38 -17.93
CA HIS A 72 -4.56 -1.73 -16.87
C HIS A 72 -3.64 -0.91 -15.97
N PHE A 73 -4.08 0.32 -15.67
CA PHE A 73 -3.46 1.18 -14.69
C PHE A 73 -4.49 1.62 -13.66
N PHE A 74 -4.35 1.12 -12.44
CA PHE A 74 -5.15 1.50 -11.29
C PHE A 74 -4.41 2.58 -10.50
N LEU A 75 -5.07 3.72 -10.31
CA LEU A 75 -4.56 4.84 -9.53
C LEU A 75 -5.56 5.11 -8.40
N PHE A 76 -5.08 5.02 -7.17
CA PHE A 76 -5.91 5.19 -5.98
C PHE A 76 -5.45 6.42 -5.19
N LYS A 77 -6.41 7.25 -4.77
CA LYS A 77 -6.22 8.29 -3.75
C LYS A 77 -7.02 7.90 -2.52
N CYS A 78 -6.35 7.85 -1.38
CA CYS A 78 -6.88 7.37 -0.12
C CYS A 78 -6.83 8.48 0.93
N GLU A 79 -7.93 9.22 1.07
CA GLU A 79 -8.04 10.41 1.92
C GLU A 79 -9.43 10.47 2.57
N ASP A 80 -9.57 11.06 3.76
CA ASP A 80 -10.86 11.26 4.45
C ASP A 80 -11.76 10.02 4.55
N SER A 81 -11.16 8.86 4.84
CA SER A 81 -11.85 7.56 4.86
C SER A 81 -12.56 7.20 3.54
N GLN A 82 -12.08 7.75 2.43
CA GLN A 82 -12.52 7.47 1.08
C GLN A 82 -11.35 6.99 0.22
N ILE A 83 -11.65 6.05 -0.68
CA ILE A 83 -10.73 5.66 -1.75
C ILE A 83 -11.36 6.05 -3.08
N ASP A 84 -10.71 6.98 -3.77
CA ASP A 84 -11.00 7.32 -5.16
C ASP A 84 -10.12 6.49 -6.08
N LEU A 85 -10.72 5.94 -7.13
CA LEU A 85 -10.06 5.16 -8.16
C LEU A 85 -10.20 5.86 -9.51
N ILE A 86 -9.07 5.97 -10.22
CA ILE A 86 -9.03 6.15 -11.67
C ILE A 86 -8.44 4.86 -12.25
N LEU A 87 -9.21 4.17 -13.09
CA LEU A 87 -8.74 3.02 -13.85
C LEU A 87 -8.61 3.42 -15.31
N ILE A 88 -7.40 3.23 -15.86
CA ILE A 88 -7.15 3.29 -17.29
C ILE A 88 -7.07 1.87 -17.81
N GLN A 89 -7.86 1.57 -18.84
CA GLN A 89 -7.83 0.31 -19.55
C GLN A 89 -7.49 0.58 -21.02
N LEU A 90 -6.49 -0.13 -21.52
CA LEU A 90 -6.08 -0.09 -22.92
C LEU A 90 -6.62 -1.28 -23.68
N ASP A 91 -6.88 -1.08 -24.97
CA ASP A 91 -7.07 -2.19 -25.90
C ASP A 91 -5.79 -3.05 -25.99
N LYS A 92 -5.97 -4.34 -26.28
CA LYS A 92 -4.84 -5.29 -26.40
C LYS A 92 -3.86 -4.98 -27.53
N SER A 93 -4.29 -4.16 -28.49
CA SER A 93 -3.44 -3.68 -29.60
C SER A 93 -2.53 -2.52 -29.20
N CYS A 94 -2.76 -1.89 -28.04
CA CYS A 94 -1.94 -0.79 -27.55
C CYS A 94 -0.60 -1.30 -26.98
N PRO A 95 0.42 -0.42 -26.93
CA PRO A 95 1.65 -0.70 -26.20
C PRO A 95 1.40 -1.01 -24.72
N SER A 96 2.30 -1.79 -24.12
CA SER A 96 2.22 -2.14 -22.71
C SER A 96 2.52 -0.94 -21.80
N LEU A 97 1.71 -0.73 -20.77
CA LEU A 97 1.93 0.28 -19.74
C LEU A 97 3.14 0.00 -18.84
N LEU A 98 3.74 -1.19 -18.94
CA LEU A 98 4.97 -1.54 -18.23
C LEU A 98 6.23 -1.03 -18.94
N GLN A 99 6.12 -0.56 -20.19
CA GLN A 99 7.24 0.06 -20.91
C GLN A 99 7.63 1.39 -20.27
N GLU A 100 8.90 1.79 -20.35
CA GLU A 100 9.39 3.00 -19.68
C GLU A 100 8.74 4.30 -20.21
N ASP A 101 8.41 4.34 -21.50
CA ASP A 101 7.85 5.48 -22.22
C ASP A 101 6.32 5.54 -22.21
N TYR A 102 5.64 4.63 -21.47
CA TYR A 102 4.19 4.55 -21.44
C TYR A 102 3.50 5.89 -21.12
N LYS A 103 4.12 6.73 -20.28
CA LYS A 103 3.56 8.04 -19.89
C LYS A 103 3.38 8.95 -21.09
N GLN A 104 4.38 8.99 -21.97
CA GLN A 104 4.36 9.82 -23.18
C GLN A 104 3.36 9.27 -24.19
N TRP A 105 3.30 7.95 -24.34
CA TRP A 105 2.30 7.34 -25.21
C TRP A 105 0.89 7.64 -24.70
N LEU A 106 0.63 7.36 -23.43
CA LEU A 106 -0.68 7.56 -22.81
C LEU A 106 -1.12 9.02 -22.93
N SER A 107 -0.27 10.00 -22.60
CA SER A 107 -0.62 11.43 -22.68
C SER A 107 -1.08 11.87 -24.07
N ASN A 108 -0.56 11.25 -25.13
CA ASN A 108 -0.89 11.59 -26.52
C ASN A 108 -2.17 10.90 -27.01
N HIS A 109 -2.60 9.80 -26.38
CA HIS A 109 -3.71 8.96 -26.82
C HIS A 109 -4.85 8.88 -25.79
N LEU A 110 -4.82 9.70 -24.72
CA LEU A 110 -5.86 9.71 -23.67
C LEU A 110 -7.28 9.94 -24.20
N ALA A 111 -7.42 10.61 -25.35
CA ALA A 111 -8.70 10.89 -26.00
C ALA A 111 -9.09 9.85 -27.07
N ASP A 112 -8.25 8.85 -27.31
CA ASP A 112 -8.49 7.82 -28.32
C ASP A 112 -9.52 6.80 -27.83
N SER A 113 -10.26 6.21 -28.77
CA SER A 113 -11.24 5.17 -28.46
C SER A 113 -10.61 3.89 -27.89
N SER A 114 -9.30 3.71 -28.06
CA SER A 114 -8.53 2.57 -27.53
C SER A 114 -8.17 2.71 -26.05
N VAL A 115 -8.47 3.88 -25.44
CA VAL A 115 -8.25 4.17 -24.04
C VAL A 115 -9.59 4.39 -23.35
N SER A 116 -9.90 3.51 -22.39
CA SER A 116 -11.08 3.65 -21.54
C SER A 116 -10.67 4.11 -20.15
N ILE A 117 -11.32 5.16 -19.65
CA ILE A 117 -11.06 5.71 -18.32
C ILE A 117 -12.32 5.57 -17.47
N PHE A 118 -12.18 4.92 -16.31
CA PHE A 118 -13.25 4.73 -15.34
C PHE A 118 -12.91 5.44 -14.03
N GLN A 119 -13.91 6.09 -13.42
CA GLN A 119 -13.80 6.71 -12.12
C GLN A 119 -14.76 6.03 -11.13
N SER A 120 -14.30 5.82 -9.91
CA SER A 120 -15.13 5.31 -8.82
C SER A 120 -14.66 5.90 -7.49
N SER A 121 -15.57 6.03 -6.54
CA SER A 121 -15.28 6.50 -5.19
C SER A 121 -16.00 5.61 -4.20
N ARG A 122 -15.31 5.21 -3.13
CA ARG A 122 -15.89 4.40 -2.06
C ARG A 122 -15.49 4.95 -0.70
N SER A 123 -16.46 5.27 0.13
CA SER A 123 -16.25 5.72 1.51
C SER A 123 -16.35 4.54 2.50
N PHE A 124 -15.65 4.65 3.62
CA PHE A 124 -15.50 3.60 4.62
C PHE A 124 -15.78 4.15 6.02
N GLU A 125 -16.76 3.58 6.72
CA GLU A 125 -16.99 3.90 8.14
C GLU A 125 -15.96 3.20 9.05
N ASN A 126 -15.58 1.97 8.68
CA ASN A 126 -14.58 1.14 9.34
C ASN A 126 -13.77 0.38 8.29
N GLY A 127 -12.62 -0.16 8.66
CA GLY A 127 -11.86 -1.04 7.76
C GLY A 127 -11.03 -0.32 6.69
N PHE A 128 -10.86 0.99 6.78
CA PHE A 128 -10.20 1.81 5.75
C PHE A 128 -8.73 1.40 5.52
N LYS A 129 -8.01 1.09 6.61
CA LYS A 129 -6.61 0.65 6.53
C LYS A 129 -6.50 -0.77 5.98
N GLU A 130 -7.43 -1.63 6.38
CA GLU A 130 -7.54 -3.00 5.90
C GLU A 130 -7.80 -3.02 4.39
N GLU A 131 -8.60 -2.08 3.87
CA GLU A 131 -8.78 -1.96 2.42
C GLU A 131 -7.51 -1.49 1.71
N LYS A 132 -6.80 -0.47 2.24
CA LYS A 132 -5.48 -0.06 1.71
C LYS A 132 -4.51 -1.23 1.68
N PHE A 133 -4.45 -2.03 2.75
CA PHE A 133 -3.61 -3.20 2.86
C PHE A 133 -3.95 -4.24 1.78
N LYS A 134 -5.25 -4.54 1.58
CA LYS A 134 -5.70 -5.45 0.50
C LYS A 134 -5.31 -4.96 -0.89
N LEU A 135 -5.32 -3.65 -1.13
CA LEU A 135 -4.85 -3.10 -2.41
C LEU A 135 -3.35 -3.38 -2.60
N MET A 136 -2.55 -3.21 -1.55
CA MET A 136 -1.12 -3.52 -1.58
C MET A 136 -0.86 -5.02 -1.78
N GLU A 137 -1.61 -5.90 -1.11
CA GLU A 137 -1.54 -7.35 -1.34
C GLU A 137 -1.87 -7.74 -2.79
N LYS A 138 -2.72 -6.97 -3.46
CA LYS A 138 -3.03 -7.13 -4.89
C LYS A 138 -1.97 -6.55 -5.83
N GLY A 139 -0.84 -6.06 -5.31
CA GLY A 139 0.27 -5.52 -6.07
C GLY A 139 0.27 -4.00 -6.21
N ALA A 140 -0.59 -3.28 -5.48
CA ALA A 140 -0.49 -1.83 -5.44
C ALA A 140 0.75 -1.37 -4.66
N SER A 141 1.42 -0.36 -5.19
CA SER A 141 2.62 0.24 -4.62
C SER A 141 2.37 1.69 -4.27
N VAL A 142 3.08 2.22 -3.26
CA VAL A 142 2.96 3.64 -2.89
C VAL A 142 3.54 4.51 -3.99
N SER A 143 2.80 5.56 -4.37
CA SER A 143 3.25 6.53 -5.38
C SER A 143 3.25 7.96 -4.85
N ASP A 144 3.83 8.88 -5.62
CA ASP A 144 3.86 10.32 -5.28
C ASP A 144 2.56 11.05 -5.63
N GLY A 145 1.57 10.34 -6.19
CA GLY A 145 0.25 10.87 -6.53
C GLY A 145 0.18 11.76 -7.77
N LYS A 146 1.31 12.14 -8.38
CA LYS A 146 1.32 13.10 -9.51
C LYS A 146 0.43 12.64 -10.66
N THR A 147 0.58 11.38 -11.07
CA THR A 147 -0.21 10.80 -12.18
C THR A 147 -1.71 10.83 -11.88
N PHE A 148 -2.12 10.54 -10.64
CA PHE A 148 -3.53 10.57 -10.24
C PHE A 148 -4.07 12.00 -10.36
N GLU A 149 -3.37 12.98 -9.80
CA GLU A 149 -3.81 14.38 -9.78
C GLU A 149 -3.83 15.01 -11.18
N ASP A 150 -2.83 14.71 -12.01
CA ASP A 150 -2.76 15.17 -13.40
C ASP A 150 -3.97 14.66 -14.21
N LEU A 151 -4.29 13.37 -14.09
CA LEU A 151 -5.44 12.77 -14.76
C LEU A 151 -6.76 13.27 -14.19
N LYS A 152 -6.87 13.43 -12.87
CA LYS A 152 -8.08 13.97 -12.25
C LYS A 152 -8.37 15.40 -12.75
N SER A 153 -7.33 16.24 -12.85
CA SER A 153 -7.43 17.59 -13.40
C SER A 153 -7.82 17.60 -14.87
N PHE A 154 -7.28 16.67 -15.67
CA PHE A 154 -7.66 16.51 -17.09
C PHE A 154 -9.14 16.13 -17.26
N LEU A 155 -9.64 15.21 -16.43
CA LEU A 155 -11.03 14.71 -16.51
C LEU A 155 -12.09 15.69 -15.99
N LEU A 156 -11.68 16.73 -15.26
CA LEU A 156 -12.57 17.78 -14.76
C LEU A 156 -12.75 18.95 -15.74
N LYS A 157 -11.96 18.99 -16.83
CA LYS A 157 -12.07 20.00 -17.89
C LYS A 157 -13.07 19.57 -18.95
#